data_AF-A0A0F5VF07-F1
#
_entry.id   AF-A0A0F5VF07-F1
#
_cell.length_a   1.000
_cell.length_b   1.000
_cell.length_c   1.000
_cell.angle_alpha   90.00
_cell.angle_beta   90.00
_cell.angle_gamma   90.00
#
_symmetry.space_group_name_H-M   'P 1'
#
loop_
_entity.id
_entity.type
_entity.pdbx_description
1 polymer ?
#
loop_
_entity_poly.entity_id
_entity_poly.type
_entity_poly.pdbx_seq_one_letter_code
_entity_poly.pdbx_strand_id
1 'polypeptide(L)'
;MNMTYTTLLISALLGAQIILTLVLTKGEICPGQRGRVHKMLPVLMLGWLIACINQPIALLPLLGLAGFTFQVKTGKTRDQGPLMLLYASCAMAVLSWLLALSLLSWLEKGQSLVAVAMFGAALAHLLLTQSRTRLQAFHRILPAAGLVSAILSVLLFSGQLYSVPQAQVESQLLMICGALLLLITAQVVWAGHIVLARPVKVWQLSGVLFLLSASAACQLAVI
;
A
#
# COMPACT_ATOMS: atom_id res chain seq x y z
N MET A 1 -4.17 16.40 -8.00
CA MET A 1 -3.51 15.83 -6.79
C MET A 1 -2.04 16.20 -6.91
N ASN A 2 -1.34 16.71 -5.87
CA ASN A 2 0.10 16.98 -6.03
C ASN A 2 0.83 15.68 -6.44
N MET A 3 1.89 15.82 -7.24
CA MET A 3 2.64 14.70 -7.81
C MET A 3 3.09 13.70 -6.72
N THR A 4 3.44 14.20 -5.53
CA THR A 4 3.86 13.40 -4.37
C THR A 4 2.75 12.54 -3.76
N TYR A 5 1.51 13.02 -3.73
CA TYR A 5 0.37 12.18 -3.30
C TYR A 5 0.10 11.05 -4.29
N THR A 6 0.33 11.30 -5.58
CA THR A 6 0.20 10.27 -6.63
C THR A 6 1.24 9.18 -6.43
N THR A 7 2.48 9.55 -6.09
CA THR A 7 3.53 8.59 -5.74
C THR A 7 3.15 7.70 -4.57
N LEU A 8 2.60 8.26 -3.48
CA LEU A 8 2.12 7.47 -2.34
C LEU A 8 1.00 6.49 -2.72
N LEU A 9 0.02 6.96 -3.50
CA LEU A 9 -1.06 6.11 -3.99
C LEU A 9 -0.52 4.96 -4.84
N ILE A 10 0.37 5.24 -5.79
CA ILE A 10 0.98 4.22 -6.65
C ILE A 10 1.78 3.21 -5.84
N SER A 11 2.55 3.67 -4.84
CA SER A 11 3.26 2.76 -3.93
C SER A 11 2.31 1.84 -3.17
N ALA A 12 1.22 2.37 -2.63
CA ALA A 12 0.20 1.59 -1.93
C ALA A 12 -0.45 0.53 -2.86
N LEU A 13 -0.81 0.92 -4.07
CA LEU A 13 -1.43 0.03 -5.06
C LEU A 13 -0.46 -1.05 -5.53
N LEU A 14 0.78 -0.70 -5.82
CA LEU A 14 1.83 -1.64 -6.21
C LEU A 14 2.03 -2.71 -5.13
N GLY A 15 2.27 -2.29 -3.88
CA GLY A 15 2.53 -3.23 -2.80
C GLY A 15 1.33 -4.14 -2.53
N ALA A 16 0.12 -3.58 -2.52
CA ALA A 16 -1.09 -4.38 -2.36
C ALA A 16 -1.30 -5.36 -3.51
N GLN A 17 -1.06 -4.94 -4.75
CA GLN A 17 -1.19 -5.78 -5.93
C GLN A 17 -0.18 -6.93 -5.91
N ILE A 18 1.08 -6.69 -5.55
CA ILE A 18 2.08 -7.76 -5.41
C ILE A 18 1.64 -8.78 -4.35
N ILE A 19 1.19 -8.32 -3.18
CA ILE A 19 0.76 -9.21 -2.09
C ILE A 19 -0.47 -10.04 -2.52
N LEU A 20 -1.48 -9.41 -3.12
CA LEU A 20 -2.67 -10.14 -3.60
C LEU A 20 -2.32 -11.12 -4.72
N THR A 21 -1.41 -10.76 -5.63
CA THR A 21 -0.90 -11.67 -6.65
C THR A 21 -0.23 -12.88 -6.02
N LEU A 22 0.63 -12.70 -5.01
CA LEU A 22 1.24 -13.81 -4.27
C LEU A 22 0.20 -14.70 -3.58
N VAL A 23 -0.81 -14.11 -2.93
CA VAL A 23 -1.89 -14.86 -2.28
C VAL A 23 -2.72 -15.65 -3.31
N LEU A 24 -3.00 -15.06 -4.47
CA LEU A 24 -3.73 -15.75 -5.53
C LEU A 24 -2.89 -16.86 -6.18
N THR A 25 -1.60 -16.66 -6.45
CA THR A 25 -0.81 -17.65 -7.20
C THR A 25 -0.21 -18.73 -6.30
N LYS A 26 0.32 -18.35 -5.13
CA LYS A 26 1.04 -19.24 -4.22
C LYS A 26 0.27 -19.57 -2.94
N GLY A 27 -0.73 -18.77 -2.57
CA GLY A 27 -1.51 -19.02 -1.36
C GLY A 27 -2.29 -20.34 -1.40
N GLU A 28 -2.17 -21.13 -0.33
CA GLU A 28 -2.98 -22.31 -0.07
C GLU A 28 -4.37 -21.90 0.45
N ILE A 29 -5.16 -21.32 -0.44
CA ILE A 29 -6.52 -20.87 -0.14
C ILE A 29 -7.55 -21.70 -0.90
N CYS A 30 -8.64 -22.06 -0.21
CA CYS A 30 -9.74 -22.82 -0.82
C CYS A 30 -10.36 -22.06 -2.01
N PRO A 31 -10.94 -22.73 -3.02
CA PRO A 31 -11.54 -22.08 -4.18
C PRO A 31 -12.57 -20.98 -3.84
N GLY A 32 -13.36 -21.19 -2.79
CA GLY A 32 -14.30 -20.17 -2.29
C GLY A 32 -13.62 -18.92 -1.73
N GLN A 33 -12.52 -19.06 -0.97
CA GLN A 33 -11.75 -17.93 -0.45
C GLN A 33 -11.06 -17.16 -1.58
N ARG A 34 -10.49 -17.90 -2.53
CA ARG A 34 -9.90 -17.38 -3.76
C ARG A 34 -10.88 -16.55 -4.58
N GLY A 35 -12.12 -17.01 -4.71
CA GLY A 35 -13.20 -16.24 -5.34
C GLY A 35 -13.48 -14.92 -4.61
N ARG A 36 -13.47 -14.91 -3.26
CA ARG A 36 -13.64 -13.67 -2.47
C ARG A 36 -12.47 -12.70 -2.62
N VAL A 37 -11.22 -13.19 -2.67
CA VAL A 37 -10.06 -12.33 -2.94
C VAL A 37 -10.15 -11.71 -4.33
N HIS A 38 -10.55 -12.48 -5.34
CA HIS A 38 -10.74 -11.98 -6.70
C HIS A 38 -11.78 -10.84 -6.77
N LYS A 39 -12.85 -10.92 -5.96
CA LYS A 39 -13.86 -9.85 -5.85
C LYS A 39 -13.32 -8.55 -5.24
N MET A 40 -12.12 -8.55 -4.64
CA MET A 40 -11.47 -7.36 -4.11
C MET A 40 -10.57 -6.66 -5.15
N LEU A 41 -10.21 -7.31 -6.26
CA LEU A 41 -9.38 -6.71 -7.32
C LEU A 41 -9.97 -5.42 -7.92
N PRO A 42 -11.30 -5.26 -8.06
CA PRO A 42 -11.89 -3.98 -8.48
C PRO A 42 -11.52 -2.79 -7.57
N VAL A 43 -11.22 -3.00 -6.30
CA VAL A 43 -10.75 -1.92 -5.41
C VAL A 43 -9.37 -1.40 -5.87
N LEU A 44 -8.48 -2.30 -6.28
CA LEU A 44 -7.19 -1.90 -6.87
C LEU A 44 -7.38 -1.23 -8.23
N MET A 45 -8.31 -1.71 -9.06
CA MET A 45 -8.65 -1.08 -10.34
C MET A 45 -9.12 0.37 -10.15
N LEU A 46 -9.99 0.61 -9.17
CA LEU A 46 -10.44 1.96 -8.84
C LEU A 46 -9.26 2.84 -8.39
N GLY A 47 -8.36 2.32 -7.57
CA GLY A 47 -7.16 3.04 -7.17
C GLY A 47 -6.26 3.40 -8.36
N TRP A 48 -6.03 2.47 -9.28
CA TRP A 48 -5.24 2.75 -10.49
C TRP A 48 -5.94 3.76 -11.41
N LEU A 49 -7.27 3.71 -11.50
CA LEU A 49 -8.06 4.72 -12.23
C LEU A 49 -7.86 6.12 -11.64
N ILE A 50 -7.82 6.25 -10.31
CA ILE A 50 -7.52 7.54 -9.65
C ILE A 50 -6.08 7.96 -9.94
N ALA A 51 -5.12 7.03 -9.94
CA ALA A 51 -3.73 7.34 -10.29
C ALA A 51 -3.58 7.86 -11.74
N CYS A 52 -4.43 7.39 -12.67
CA CYS A 52 -4.43 7.86 -14.07
C CYS A 52 -4.68 9.36 -14.21
N ILE A 53 -5.33 10.01 -13.23
CA ILE A 53 -5.64 11.45 -13.27
C ILE A 53 -4.35 12.27 -13.37
N ASN A 54 -3.28 11.87 -12.68
CA ASN A 54 -2.01 12.61 -12.67
C ASN A 54 -0.89 11.86 -13.41
N GLN A 55 -1.01 10.54 -13.59
CA GLN A 55 -0.01 9.75 -14.31
C GLN A 55 -0.69 8.79 -15.29
N PRO A 56 -0.84 9.16 -16.58
CA PRO A 56 -1.55 8.35 -17.58
C PRO A 56 -1.02 6.93 -17.74
N ILE A 57 0.27 6.70 -17.45
CA ILE A 57 0.89 5.38 -17.53
C ILE A 57 0.33 4.37 -16.50
N ALA A 58 -0.33 4.85 -15.44
CA ALA A 58 -1.10 4.04 -14.51
C ALA A 58 -2.27 3.29 -15.18
N LEU A 59 -2.61 3.65 -16.42
CA LEU A 59 -3.57 2.91 -17.25
C LEU A 59 -3.07 1.50 -17.59
N LEU A 60 -1.75 1.29 -17.69
CA LEU A 60 -1.17 -0.02 -18.01
C LEU A 60 -1.49 -1.09 -16.94
N PRO A 61 -1.14 -0.90 -15.65
CA PRO A 61 -1.52 -1.87 -14.63
C PRO A 61 -3.04 -2.01 -14.49
N LEU A 62 -3.81 -0.92 -14.67
CA LEU A 62 -5.27 -0.94 -14.68
C LEU A 62 -5.83 -1.89 -15.75
N LEU A 63 -5.41 -1.74 -17.01
CA LEU A 63 -5.88 -2.56 -18.13
C LEU A 63 -5.42 -4.01 -17.98
N GLY A 64 -4.18 -4.24 -17.53
CA GLY A 64 -3.69 -5.59 -17.26
C GLY A 64 -4.52 -6.30 -16.17
N LEU A 65 -4.84 -5.58 -15.08
CA LEU A 65 -5.64 -6.12 -14.00
C LEU A 65 -7.09 -6.34 -14.44
N ALA A 66 -7.67 -5.39 -15.19
CA ALA A 66 -9.00 -5.49 -15.77
C ALA A 66 -9.11 -6.74 -16.69
N GLY A 67 -8.18 -6.88 -17.64
CA GLY A 67 -8.13 -8.02 -18.54
C GLY A 67 -8.06 -9.35 -17.80
N PHE A 68 -7.24 -9.44 -16.74
CA PHE A 68 -7.22 -10.62 -15.87
C PHE A 68 -8.59 -10.85 -15.19
N THR A 69 -9.17 -9.81 -14.59
CA THR A 69 -10.43 -9.95 -13.83
C THR A 69 -11.61 -10.37 -14.70
N PHE A 70 -11.67 -9.96 -15.96
CA PHE A 70 -12.77 -10.30 -16.87
C PHE A 70 -12.60 -11.68 -17.53
N GLN A 71 -11.36 -12.17 -17.69
CA GLN A 71 -11.10 -13.47 -18.31
C GLN A 71 -11.22 -14.66 -17.34
N VAL A 72 -11.09 -14.43 -16.04
CA VAL A 72 -11.09 -15.53 -15.05
C VAL A 72 -12.49 -15.83 -14.52
N LYS A 73 -12.89 -17.10 -14.57
CA LYS A 73 -13.99 -17.59 -13.73
C LYS A 73 -13.57 -17.53 -12.26
N THR A 74 -14.29 -16.73 -11.47
CA THR A 74 -14.00 -16.52 -10.04
C THR A 74 -13.83 -17.84 -9.29
N GLY A 75 -12.74 -17.98 -8.54
CA GLY A 75 -12.47 -19.19 -7.74
C GLY A 75 -11.59 -20.26 -8.42
N LYS A 76 -11.34 -20.16 -9.73
CA LYS A 76 -10.40 -21.04 -10.48
C LYS A 76 -9.14 -20.32 -10.96
N THR A 77 -8.76 -19.20 -10.33
CA THR A 77 -7.62 -18.37 -10.75
C THR A 77 -6.29 -19.11 -10.84
N ARG A 78 -6.02 -20.10 -9.98
CA ARG A 78 -4.75 -20.86 -10.00
C ARG A 78 -4.67 -21.85 -11.16
N ASP A 79 -5.79 -22.50 -11.46
CA ASP A 79 -5.81 -23.63 -12.37
C ASP A 79 -6.19 -23.23 -13.80
N GLN A 80 -6.95 -22.13 -13.95
CA GLN A 80 -7.54 -21.70 -15.23
C GLN A 80 -7.41 -20.20 -15.50
N GLY A 81 -6.75 -19.43 -14.63
CA GLY A 81 -6.57 -17.99 -14.87
C GLY A 81 -5.40 -17.70 -15.81
N PRO A 82 -5.44 -16.62 -16.62
CA PRO A 82 -4.30 -16.11 -17.36
C PRO A 82 -3.28 -15.50 -16.39
N LEU A 83 -2.54 -16.35 -15.68
CA LEU A 83 -1.57 -15.93 -14.66
C LEU A 83 -0.47 -15.03 -15.23
N MET A 84 -0.08 -15.22 -16.49
CA MET A 84 0.86 -14.35 -17.17
C MET A 84 0.36 -12.91 -17.26
N LEU A 85 -0.96 -12.70 -17.46
CA LEU A 85 -1.55 -11.38 -17.49
C LEU A 85 -1.54 -10.71 -16.11
N LEU A 86 -1.74 -11.50 -15.04
CA LEU A 86 -1.63 -11.01 -13.66
C LEU A 86 -0.18 -10.59 -13.33
N TYR A 87 0.81 -11.41 -13.69
CA TYR A 87 2.22 -11.05 -13.51
C TYR A 87 2.63 -9.86 -14.38
N ALA A 88 2.15 -9.79 -15.63
CA ALA A 88 2.38 -8.65 -16.51
C ALA A 88 1.77 -7.36 -15.92
N SER A 89 0.57 -7.43 -15.33
CA SER A 89 -0.03 -6.29 -14.62
C SER A 89 0.85 -5.84 -13.45
N CYS A 90 1.45 -6.76 -12.69
CA CYS A 90 2.42 -6.39 -11.65
C CYS A 90 3.68 -5.73 -12.24
N ALA A 91 4.22 -6.24 -13.35
CA ALA A 91 5.36 -5.61 -14.02
C ALA A 91 5.02 -4.20 -14.53
N MET A 92 3.81 -4.01 -15.07
CA MET A 92 3.30 -2.69 -15.48
C MET A 92 3.10 -1.75 -14.28
N ALA A 93 2.67 -2.27 -13.12
CA ALA A 93 2.58 -1.50 -11.88
C ALA A 93 3.97 -1.04 -11.40
N VAL A 94 4.98 -1.93 -11.45
CA VAL A 94 6.38 -1.59 -11.15
C VAL A 94 6.88 -0.50 -12.11
N LEU A 95 6.60 -0.61 -13.40
CA LEU A 95 6.98 0.41 -14.38
C LEU A 95 6.31 1.76 -14.08
N SER A 96 5.02 1.77 -13.77
CA SER A 96 4.31 3.00 -13.37
C SER A 96 4.94 3.63 -12.13
N TRP A 97 5.32 2.82 -11.15
CA TRP A 97 6.00 3.28 -9.94
C TRP A 97 7.39 3.86 -10.26
N LEU A 98 8.23 3.16 -11.02
CA LEU A 98 9.56 3.64 -11.41
C LEU A 98 9.51 4.98 -12.14
N LEU A 99 8.51 5.18 -13.00
CA LEU A 99 8.34 6.46 -13.70
C LEU A 99 7.87 7.58 -12.78
N ALA A 100 7.08 7.28 -11.75
CA ALA A 100 6.71 8.23 -10.71
C ALA A 100 7.91 8.71 -9.88
N LEU A 101 8.99 7.93 -9.83
CA LEU A 101 10.22 8.27 -9.11
C LEU A 101 11.14 9.23 -9.86
N SER A 102 10.94 9.42 -11.16
CA SER A 102 11.90 10.10 -12.05
C SER A 102 12.28 11.51 -11.60
N LEU A 103 11.33 12.23 -11.01
CA LEU A 103 11.48 13.63 -10.58
C LEU A 103 11.80 13.79 -9.08
N LEU A 104 11.95 12.68 -8.35
CA LEU A 104 12.16 12.69 -6.90
C LEU A 104 13.64 12.67 -6.53
N SER A 105 13.98 13.31 -5.41
CA SER A 105 15.29 13.19 -4.76
C SER A 105 15.55 11.76 -4.26
N TRP A 106 16.80 11.45 -3.92
CA TRP A 106 17.16 10.11 -3.43
C TRP A 106 16.42 9.69 -2.16
N LEU A 107 16.21 10.61 -1.23
CA LEU A 107 15.48 10.34 0.02
C LEU A 107 13.98 10.12 -0.25
N GLU A 108 13.38 10.91 -1.14
CA GLU A 108 11.98 10.72 -1.55
C GLU A 108 11.76 9.41 -2.31
N LYS A 109 12.72 8.98 -3.14
CA LYS A 109 12.72 7.65 -3.76
C LYS A 109 12.75 6.54 -2.71
N GLY A 110 13.60 6.71 -1.69
CA GLY A 110 13.63 5.82 -0.53
C GLY A 110 12.28 5.78 0.20
N GLN A 111 11.66 6.94 0.45
CA GLN A 111 10.35 7.01 1.10
C GLN A 111 9.27 6.32 0.28
N SER A 112 9.29 6.52 -1.04
CA SER A 112 8.35 5.87 -1.95
C SER A 112 8.49 4.35 -1.90
N LEU A 113 9.72 3.82 -1.86
CA LEU A 113 9.98 2.38 -1.73
C LEU A 113 9.47 1.84 -0.38
N VAL A 114 9.73 2.55 0.72
CA VAL A 114 9.23 2.19 2.05
C VAL A 114 7.69 2.24 2.08
N ALA A 115 7.07 3.19 1.37
CA ALA A 115 5.62 3.29 1.25
C ALA A 115 5.01 2.09 0.50
N VAL A 116 5.73 1.47 -0.45
CA VAL A 116 5.27 0.22 -1.11
C VAL A 116 5.04 -0.86 -0.07
N ALA A 117 5.98 -1.03 0.86
CA ALA A 117 5.85 -2.00 1.94
C ALA A 117 4.80 -1.57 2.97
N MET A 118 4.85 -0.33 3.48
CA MET A 118 3.97 0.13 4.56
C MET A 118 2.50 0.23 4.14
N PHE A 119 2.20 1.06 3.13
CA PHE A 119 0.84 1.27 2.67
C PHE A 119 0.32 0.06 1.88
N GLY A 120 1.18 -0.58 1.10
CA GLY A 120 0.81 -1.80 0.37
C GLY A 120 0.46 -2.94 1.29
N ALA A 121 1.21 -3.16 2.38
CA ALA A 121 0.86 -4.16 3.39
C ALA A 121 -0.44 -3.80 4.12
N ALA A 122 -0.67 -2.53 4.47
CA ALA A 122 -1.90 -2.09 5.14
C ALA A 122 -3.13 -2.30 4.25
N LEU A 123 -3.05 -1.89 2.98
CA LEU A 123 -4.12 -2.06 2.01
C LEU A 123 -4.36 -3.54 1.69
N ALA A 124 -3.30 -4.34 1.48
CA ALA A 124 -3.45 -5.78 1.32
C ALA A 124 -4.11 -6.42 2.54
N HIS A 125 -3.70 -6.05 3.76
CA HIS A 125 -4.28 -6.58 4.99
C HIS A 125 -5.78 -6.26 5.07
N LEU A 126 -6.18 -5.04 4.71
CA LEU A 126 -7.59 -4.65 4.66
C LEU A 126 -8.39 -5.55 3.70
N LEU A 127 -7.91 -5.71 2.46
CA LEU A 127 -8.58 -6.50 1.42
C LEU A 127 -8.62 -8.01 1.76
N LEU A 128 -7.56 -8.53 2.37
CA LEU A 128 -7.50 -9.93 2.84
C LEU A 128 -8.44 -10.19 4.02
N THR A 129 -8.63 -9.18 4.88
CA THR A 129 -9.59 -9.24 5.99
C THR A 129 -11.03 -9.18 5.47
N GLN A 130 -11.31 -8.30 4.50
CA GLN A 130 -12.62 -8.19 3.87
C GLN A 130 -13.02 -9.46 3.10
N SER A 131 -12.05 -10.12 2.46
CA SER A 131 -12.24 -11.41 1.79
C SER A 131 -12.28 -12.62 2.74
N ARG A 132 -12.17 -12.39 4.06
CA ARG A 132 -12.24 -13.40 5.14
C ARG A 132 -11.29 -14.57 4.87
N THR A 133 -10.05 -14.27 4.49
CA THR A 133 -9.02 -15.30 4.31
C THR A 133 -8.60 -15.90 5.66
N ARG A 134 -8.17 -17.16 5.67
CA ARG A 134 -7.72 -17.86 6.89
C ARG A 134 -6.19 -17.83 7.02
N LEU A 135 -5.53 -16.90 6.33
CA LEU A 135 -4.07 -16.81 6.25
C LEU A 135 -3.52 -16.19 7.54
N GLN A 136 -3.47 -16.97 8.61
CA GLN A 136 -3.03 -16.53 9.94
C GLN A 136 -1.62 -15.93 9.93
N ALA A 137 -0.72 -16.45 9.08
CA ALA A 137 0.63 -15.92 8.94
C ALA A 137 0.65 -14.47 8.42
N PHE A 138 -0.22 -14.13 7.45
CA PHE A 138 -0.29 -12.77 6.90
C PHE A 138 -0.79 -11.76 7.93
N HIS A 139 -1.67 -12.16 8.84
CA HIS A 139 -2.13 -11.30 9.93
C HIS A 139 -1.00 -10.91 10.90
N ARG A 140 0.09 -11.69 10.98
CA ARG A 140 1.28 -11.36 11.78
C ARG A 140 2.39 -10.68 10.96
N ILE A 141 2.64 -11.16 9.74
CA ILE A 141 3.73 -10.65 8.89
C ILE A 141 3.44 -9.24 8.39
N LEU A 142 2.20 -8.94 7.98
CA LEU A 142 1.89 -7.63 7.38
C LEU A 142 2.06 -6.47 8.38
N PRO A 143 1.57 -6.54 9.64
CA PRO A 143 1.85 -5.50 10.64
C PRO A 143 3.33 -5.40 11.01
N ALA A 144 4.06 -6.53 11.06
CA ALA A 144 5.49 -6.52 11.33
C ALA A 144 6.27 -5.79 10.22
N ALA A 145 5.94 -6.07 8.96
CA ALA A 145 6.49 -5.34 7.81
C ALA A 145 6.14 -3.84 7.89
N GLY A 146 4.89 -3.52 8.23
CA GLY A 146 4.43 -2.15 8.46
C GLY A 146 5.25 -1.41 9.51
N LEU A 147 5.56 -2.05 10.64
CA LEU A 147 6.37 -1.47 11.72
C LEU A 147 7.82 -1.22 11.28
N VAL A 148 8.46 -2.19 10.64
CA VAL A 148 9.83 -2.03 10.12
C VAL A 148 9.89 -0.91 9.08
N SER A 149 8.91 -0.86 8.18
CA SER A 149 8.79 0.22 7.21
C SER A 149 8.53 1.58 7.87
N ALA A 150 7.75 1.66 8.94
CA ALA A 150 7.54 2.90 9.67
C ALA A 150 8.85 3.43 10.28
N ILE A 151 9.69 2.56 10.86
CA ILE A 151 11.01 2.95 11.39
C ILE A 151 11.88 3.53 10.26
N LEU A 152 11.96 2.83 9.12
CA LEU A 152 12.72 3.32 7.96
C LEU A 152 12.17 4.64 7.42
N SER A 153 10.84 4.82 7.41
CA SER A 153 10.20 6.05 6.97
C SER A 153 10.54 7.23 7.88
N VAL A 154 10.60 7.02 9.20
CA VAL A 154 11.05 8.06 10.15
C VAL A 154 12.50 8.46 9.86
N LEU A 155 13.41 7.50 9.65
CA LEU A 155 14.81 7.79 9.36
C LEU A 155 14.98 8.60 8.07
N LEU A 156 14.25 8.22 7.02
CA LEU A 156 14.27 8.94 5.74
C LEU A 156 13.65 10.34 5.87
N PHE A 157 12.57 10.49 6.64
CA PHE A 157 11.90 11.78 6.86
C PHE A 157 12.82 12.72 7.63
N SER A 158 13.47 12.23 8.70
CA SER A 158 14.51 12.97 9.41
C SER A 158 15.66 13.38 8.47
N GLY A 159 16.06 12.50 7.55
CA GLY A 159 17.03 12.82 6.50
C GLY A 159 16.57 13.98 5.60
N GLN A 160 15.30 14.01 5.21
CA GLN A 160 14.73 15.06 4.37
C GLN A 160 14.68 16.40 5.09
N LEU A 161 14.42 16.41 6.41
CA LEU A 161 14.40 17.64 7.21
C LEU A 161 15.74 18.39 7.22
N TYR A 162 16.88 17.70 7.02
CA TYR A 162 18.19 18.37 6.88
C TYR A 162 18.30 19.24 5.62
N SER A 163 17.45 19.02 4.62
CA SER A 163 17.39 19.86 3.42
C SER A 163 16.48 21.09 3.56
N VAL A 164 15.73 21.17 4.67
CA VAL A 164 14.80 22.25 4.96
C VAL A 164 15.49 23.30 5.84
N PRO A 165 15.33 24.62 5.58
CA PRO A 165 15.90 25.67 6.43
C PRO A 165 15.46 25.55 7.90
N GLN A 166 16.39 25.74 8.84
CA GLN A 166 16.13 25.58 10.27
C GLN A 166 14.93 26.40 10.78
N ALA A 167 14.82 27.67 10.36
CA ALA A 167 13.70 28.52 10.74
C ALA A 167 12.33 27.96 10.29
N GLN A 168 12.29 27.28 9.14
CA GLN A 168 11.07 26.63 8.66
C GLN A 168 10.75 25.39 9.49
N VAL A 169 11.74 24.55 9.80
CA VAL A 169 11.58 23.37 10.67
C VAL A 169 11.05 23.79 12.06
N GLU A 170 11.62 24.84 12.65
CA GLU A 170 11.19 25.38 13.95
C GLU A 170 9.74 25.89 13.89
N SER A 171 9.36 26.57 12.80
CA SER A 171 7.99 27.07 12.61
C SER A 171 6.96 25.95 12.44
N GLN A 172 7.38 24.76 11.99
CA GLN A 172 6.52 23.62 11.69
C GLN A 172 6.65 22.47 12.71
N LEU A 173 7.34 22.69 13.83
CA LEU A 173 7.63 21.66 14.83
C LEU A 173 6.39 20.89 15.28
N LEU A 174 5.27 21.60 15.53
CA LEU A 174 4.01 20.97 15.94
C LEU A 174 3.46 20.02 14.87
N MET A 175 3.58 20.38 13.60
CA MET A 175 3.13 19.56 12.47
C MET A 175 4.02 18.31 12.32
N ILE A 176 5.34 18.46 12.51
CA ILE A 176 6.30 17.35 12.53
C ILE A 176 5.95 16.37 13.65
N CYS A 177 5.80 16.86 14.88
CA CYS A 177 5.43 16.03 16.03
C CYS A 177 4.07 15.36 15.83
N GLY A 178 3.08 16.09 15.30
CA GLY A 178 1.75 15.57 14.97
C GLY A 178 1.82 14.44 13.95
N ALA A 179 2.62 14.60 12.88
CA ALA A 179 2.80 13.57 11.88
C ALA A 179 3.40 12.29 12.47
N LEU A 180 4.47 12.41 13.27
CA LEU A 180 5.11 11.27 13.92
C LEU A 180 4.17 10.57 14.92
N LEU A 181 3.39 11.34 15.68
CA LEU A 181 2.40 10.79 16.60
C LEU A 181 1.30 10.02 15.87
N LEU A 182 0.81 10.53 14.74
CA LEU A 182 -0.15 9.83 13.88
C LEU A 182 0.43 8.52 13.34
N LEU A 183 1.69 8.52 12.89
CA LEU A 183 2.39 7.32 12.44
C LEU A 183 2.49 6.27 13.55
N ILE A 184 2.94 6.67 14.74
CA ILE A 184 3.03 5.78 15.92
C ILE A 184 1.65 5.23 16.27
N THR A 185 0.63 6.08 16.31
CA THR A 185 -0.75 5.67 16.61
C THR A 185 -1.24 4.66 15.59
N ALA A 186 -0.96 4.87 14.30
CA ALA A 186 -1.30 3.92 13.25
C ALA A 186 -0.66 2.54 13.51
N GLN A 187 0.63 2.49 13.88
CA GLN A 187 1.32 1.23 14.18
C GLN A 187 0.76 0.54 15.42
N VAL A 188 0.46 1.28 16.49
CA VAL A 188 -0.14 0.74 17.71
C VAL A 188 -1.52 0.16 17.42
N VAL A 189 -2.37 0.90 16.69
CA VAL A 189 -3.69 0.42 16.27
C VAL A 189 -3.55 -0.81 15.37
N TRP A 190 -2.58 -0.84 14.47
CA TRP A 190 -2.38 -1.96 13.56
C TRP A 190 -1.91 -3.22 14.28
N ALA A 191 -0.88 -3.12 15.12
CA ALA A 191 -0.33 -4.21 15.91
C ALA A 191 -1.25 -4.64 17.07
N GLY A 192 -2.18 -3.78 17.49
CA GLY A 192 -3.04 -4.01 18.66
C GLY A 192 -3.85 -5.31 18.61
N HIS A 193 -4.25 -5.79 17.42
CA HIS A 193 -4.94 -7.07 17.31
C HIS A 193 -4.05 -8.28 17.65
N ILE A 194 -2.73 -8.18 17.38
CA ILE A 194 -1.74 -9.20 17.75
C ILE A 194 -1.55 -9.20 19.27
N VAL A 195 -1.31 -8.01 19.85
CA VAL A 195 -1.05 -7.84 21.29
C VAL A 195 -2.25 -8.27 22.13
N LEU A 196 -3.46 -7.91 21.69
CA LEU A 196 -4.70 -8.23 22.40
C LEU A 196 -5.23 -9.63 22.07
N ALA A 197 -4.55 -10.41 21.22
CA ALA A 197 -4.99 -11.72 20.73
C ALA A 197 -6.43 -11.71 20.19
N ARG A 198 -6.82 -10.63 19.50
CA ARG A 198 -8.17 -10.44 18.94
C ARG A 198 -8.13 -10.54 17.41
N PRO A 199 -9.23 -10.98 16.77
CA PRO A 199 -9.32 -10.95 15.31
C PRO A 199 -9.28 -9.49 14.83
N VAL A 200 -8.48 -9.23 13.79
CA VAL A 200 -8.44 -7.93 13.14
C VAL A 200 -9.77 -7.63 12.46
N LYS A 201 -10.23 -6.38 12.57
CA LYS A 201 -11.50 -5.92 11.97
C LYS A 201 -11.22 -4.97 10.80
N VAL A 202 -12.14 -4.94 9.83
CA VAL A 202 -12.03 -4.07 8.64
C VAL A 202 -11.93 -2.59 9.04
N TRP A 203 -12.79 -2.11 9.95
CA TRP A 203 -12.77 -0.72 10.39
C TRP A 203 -11.45 -0.32 11.06
N GLN A 204 -10.79 -1.25 11.76
CA GLN A 204 -9.50 -1.00 12.41
C GLN A 204 -8.44 -0.76 11.34
N LEU A 205 -8.39 -1.58 10.29
CA LEU A 205 -7.44 -1.42 9.17
C LEU A 205 -7.76 -0.20 8.30
N SER A 206 -9.03 0.15 8.13
CA SER A 206 -9.43 1.42 7.51
C SER A 206 -8.94 2.62 8.33
N GLY A 207 -9.05 2.56 9.65
CA GLY A 207 -8.49 3.56 10.56
C GLY A 207 -6.97 3.66 10.47
N VAL A 208 -6.26 2.53 10.38
CA VAL A 208 -4.80 2.50 10.15
C VAL A 208 -4.45 3.22 8.84
N LEU A 209 -5.10 2.89 7.73
CA LEU A 209 -4.84 3.54 6.44
C LEU A 209 -5.13 5.05 6.48
N PHE A 210 -6.19 5.45 7.20
CA PHE A 210 -6.49 6.87 7.42
C PHE A 210 -5.38 7.57 8.20
N LEU A 211 -4.96 7.01 9.34
CA LEU A 211 -3.89 7.58 10.17
C LEU A 211 -2.54 7.64 9.41
N LEU A 212 -2.19 6.59 8.66
CA LEU A 212 -0.99 6.58 7.82
C LEU A 212 -1.06 7.67 6.74
N SER A 213 -2.21 7.81 6.07
CA SER A 213 -2.41 8.83 5.04
C SER A 213 -2.34 10.24 5.62
N ALA A 214 -2.94 10.46 6.80
CA ALA A 214 -2.90 11.74 7.51
C ALA A 214 -1.47 12.09 7.94
N SER A 215 -0.73 11.12 8.52
CA SER A 215 0.68 11.28 8.84
C SER A 215 1.50 11.67 7.61
N ALA A 216 1.33 10.95 6.50
CA ALA A 216 2.08 11.22 5.27
C ALA A 216 1.72 12.59 4.68
N ALA A 217 0.45 13.00 4.73
CA ALA A 217 0.03 14.34 4.31
C ALA A 217 0.70 15.45 5.14
N CYS A 218 0.80 15.27 6.46
CA CYS A 218 1.51 16.22 7.32
C CYS A 218 3.02 16.26 7.01
N GLN A 219 3.66 15.10 6.76
CA GLN A 219 5.08 15.06 6.37
C GLN A 219 5.33 15.79 5.03
N LEU A 220 4.45 15.58 4.05
CA LEU A 220 4.51 16.23 2.75
C LEU A 220 4.19 17.73 2.78
N ALA A 221 3.60 18.24 3.86
CA ALA A 221 3.36 19.67 4.03
C ALA A 221 4.56 20.41 4.66
N VAL A 222 5.51 19.66 5.23
CA VAL A 222 6.72 20.19 5.86
C VAL A 222 7.88 20.30 4.87
N ILE A 223 8.01 19.31 3.98
CA ILE A 223 9.04 19.24 2.94
C ILE A 223 8.51 19.87 1.65
#